data_AF-A0AAD3R111-F1
#
_entry.id   AF-A0AAD3R111-F1
#
_cell.length_a   1.000
_cell.length_b   1.000
_cell.length_c   1.000
_cell.angle_alpha   90.00
_cell.angle_beta   90.00
_cell.angle_gamma   90.00
#
_symmetry.space_group_name_H-M   'P 1'
#
loop_
_entity.id
_entity.type
_entity.pdbx_description
1 polymer ?
#
loop_
_entity_poly.entity_id
_entity_poly.type
_entity_poly.pdbx_seq_one_letter_code
_entity_poly.pdbx_strand_id
1 'polypeptide(L)'
;MGLLYFQEANSRHGVGRNWGWASAGSSILAEFGTLHMEFVHLTYLTGNPAYYQKVMHIRKLLAKMDRPNGLYPNYLNPRTGRWGQ
;
A
#
# COMPACT_ATOMS: atom_id res chain seq x y z
N MET A 1 0.06 6.67 11.87
CA MET A 1 0.18 5.35 11.22
C MET A 1 -0.27 5.54 9.78
N GLY A 2 0.62 5.38 8.79
CA GLY A 2 0.29 5.66 7.38
C GLY A 2 -0.79 4.71 6.86
N LEU A 3 -1.73 5.23 6.06
CA LEU A 3 -2.84 4.45 5.51
C LEU A 3 -2.37 3.42 4.47
N LEU A 4 -1.17 3.61 3.91
CA LEU A 4 -0.58 2.80 2.86
C LEU A 4 0.90 2.57 3.12
N TYR A 5 1.43 1.52 2.49
CA TYR A 5 2.84 1.15 2.59
C TYR A 5 3.75 2.16 1.87
N PHE A 6 4.94 2.31 2.44
CA PHE A 6 6.03 3.09 1.85
C PHE A 6 6.83 2.22 0.88
N GLN A 7 7.32 2.83 -0.19
CA GLN A 7 8.00 2.14 -1.31
C GLN A 7 9.44 1.73 -0.96
N GLU A 8 10.16 2.60 -0.25
CA GLU A 8 11.44 2.25 0.35
C GLU A 8 11.26 2.06 1.86
N ALA A 9 11.90 1.03 2.42
CA ALA A 9 11.99 0.79 3.85
C ALA A 9 13.43 0.49 4.25
N ASN A 10 13.97 1.25 5.20
CA ASN A 10 15.28 0.96 5.79
C ASN A 10 15.13 -0.12 6.86
N SER A 11 15.63 -1.32 6.60
CA SER A 11 15.54 -2.46 7.53
C SER A 11 16.25 -2.25 8.87
N ARG A 12 17.24 -1.36 8.95
CA ARG A 12 17.98 -1.08 10.21
C ARG A 12 17.25 -0.12 11.13
N HIS A 13 16.52 0.84 10.57
CA HIS A 13 15.89 1.94 11.33
C HIS A 13 14.36 1.92 11.26
N GLY A 14 13.75 1.04 10.47
CA GLY A 14 12.31 0.96 10.27
C GLY A 14 11.70 2.18 9.57
N VAL A 15 12.53 3.09 9.03
CA VAL A 15 12.06 4.32 8.36
C VAL A 15 11.65 4.00 6.94
N GLY A 16 10.38 4.27 6.62
CA GLY A 16 9.83 4.15 5.28
C GLY A 16 9.69 5.51 4.58
N ARG A 17 9.98 5.57 3.28
CA ARG A 17 9.73 6.75 2.44
C ARG A 17 9.19 6.35 1.07
N ASN A 18 8.44 7.26 0.45
CA ASN A 18 8.04 7.14 -0.95
C ASN A 18 9.05 7.84 -1.86
N TRP A 19 9.06 7.48 -3.15
CA TRP A 19 9.93 8.11 -4.14
C TRP A 19 9.76 9.63 -4.13
N GLY A 20 10.86 10.37 -4.09
CA GLY A 20 10.85 11.84 -4.07
C GLY A 20 10.25 12.47 -5.33
N TRP A 21 10.21 11.73 -6.44
CA TRP A 21 9.62 12.15 -7.71
C TRP A 21 8.15 11.74 -7.88
N ALA A 22 7.64 10.82 -7.05
CA ALA A 22 6.23 10.43 -7.12
C ALA A 22 5.37 11.59 -6.60
N SER A 23 4.35 11.97 -7.38
CA SER A 23 3.41 13.08 -7.13
C SER A 23 3.13 13.30 -5.64
N ALA A 24 3.81 14.30 -5.05
CA ALA A 24 3.73 14.68 -3.63
C ALA A 24 4.02 13.57 -2.59
N GLY A 25 4.92 12.63 -2.89
CA GLY A 25 5.24 11.49 -2.03
C GLY A 25 4.12 10.44 -1.99
N SER A 26 3.37 10.28 -3.09
CA SER A 26 2.33 9.25 -3.23
C SER A 26 2.92 7.85 -3.35
N SER A 27 2.17 6.85 -2.92
CA SER A 27 2.49 5.43 -3.13
C SER A 27 1.99 5.00 -4.51
N ILE A 28 2.78 4.19 -5.23
CA ILE A 28 2.40 3.65 -6.54
C ILE A 28 1.47 2.44 -6.33
N LEU A 29 0.32 2.45 -7.00
CA LEU A 29 -0.71 1.42 -6.88
C LEU A 29 -0.18 0.01 -7.14
N ALA A 30 0.61 -0.15 -8.21
CA ALA A 30 1.18 -1.45 -8.53
C ALA A 30 2.05 -1.99 -7.38
N GLU A 31 2.88 -1.16 -6.77
CA GLU A 31 3.82 -1.61 -5.73
C GLU A 31 3.13 -2.12 -4.47
N PHE A 32 2.12 -1.41 -3.95
CA PHE A 32 1.38 -1.89 -2.78
C PHE A 32 0.24 -2.86 -3.12
N GLY A 33 -0.21 -2.87 -4.38
CA GLY A 33 -1.26 -3.74 -4.89
C GLY A 33 -0.80 -5.17 -5.19
N THR A 34 0.50 -5.37 -5.46
CA THR A 34 1.05 -6.71 -5.80
C THR A 34 1.50 -7.53 -4.60
N LEU A 35 1.51 -6.97 -3.38
CA LEU A 35 2.00 -7.67 -2.16
C LEU A 35 1.10 -8.82 -1.65
N HIS A 36 -0.05 -9.03 -2.27
CA HIS A 36 -1.11 -9.85 -1.70
C HIS A 36 -0.71 -11.31 -1.57
N MET A 37 -0.15 -11.90 -2.62
CA MET A 37 0.14 -13.33 -2.65
C MET A 37 1.26 -13.70 -1.68
N GLU A 38 2.30 -12.89 -1.61
CA GLU A 38 3.46 -13.09 -0.76
C GLU A 38 3.09 -13.00 0.72
N PHE A 39 2.28 -12.00 1.11
CA PHE A 39 1.88 -11.84 2.51
C PHE A 39 0.88 -12.90 2.96
N VAL A 40 -0.02 -13.35 2.07
CA VAL A 40 -0.89 -14.50 2.35
C VAL A 40 -0.04 -15.75 2.56
N HIS A 41 0.95 -15.99 1.71
CA HIS A 41 1.85 -17.13 1.84
C HIS A 41 2.69 -17.07 3.13
N LEU A 42 3.16 -15.88 3.52
CA LEU A 42 3.85 -15.68 4.81
C LEU A 42 2.94 -15.99 6.00
N THR A 43 1.68 -15.57 5.98
CA THR A 43 0.72 -15.96 7.04
C THR A 43 0.54 -17.46 7.09
N TYR A 44 0.46 -18.14 5.93
CA TYR A 44 0.34 -19.60 5.87
C TYR A 44 1.57 -20.31 6.48
N LEU A 45 2.78 -19.89 6.10
CA LEU A 45 4.01 -20.53 6.58
C LEU A 45 4.32 -20.23 8.06
N THR A 46 4.03 -19.03 8.53
CA THR A 46 4.42 -18.58 9.89
C THR A 46 3.31 -18.74 10.93
N GLY A 47 2.05 -18.91 10.50
CA GLY A 47 0.88 -18.83 11.36
C GLY A 47 0.58 -17.41 11.88
N ASN A 48 1.35 -16.39 11.50
CA ASN A 48 1.14 -15.03 11.97
C ASN A 48 0.09 -14.29 11.11
N PRO A 49 -1.08 -13.93 11.66
CA PRO A 49 -2.14 -13.28 10.90
C PRO A 49 -1.83 -11.82 10.54
N ALA A 50 -0.78 -11.22 11.11
CA ALA A 50 -0.42 -9.82 10.86
C ALA A 50 -0.16 -9.56 9.37
N TYR A 51 0.49 -10.49 8.65
CA TYR A 51 0.76 -10.31 7.21
C TYR A 51 -0.55 -10.26 6.39
N TYR A 52 -1.46 -11.21 6.61
CA TYR A 52 -2.77 -11.21 5.97
C TYR A 52 -3.60 -9.95 6.30
N GLN A 53 -3.66 -9.55 7.58
CA GLN A 53 -4.41 -8.38 8.02
C GLN A 53 -3.93 -7.10 7.32
N LYS A 54 -2.62 -6.98 7.13
CA LYS A 54 -1.97 -5.85 6.43
C LYS A 54 -2.41 -5.72 4.98
N VAL A 55 -2.40 -6.81 4.19
CA VAL A 55 -2.83 -6.75 2.79
C VAL A 55 -4.34 -6.66 2.63
N MET A 56 -5.11 -7.20 3.57
CA MET A 56 -6.55 -7.02 3.59
C MET A 56 -6.98 -5.60 3.93
N HIS A 57 -6.21 -4.90 4.77
CA HIS A 57 -6.44 -3.47 5.03
C HIS A 57 -6.34 -2.65 3.73
N ILE A 58 -5.31 -2.89 2.91
CA ILE A 58 -5.13 -2.25 1.60
C ILE A 58 -6.35 -2.50 0.70
N ARG A 59 -6.79 -3.77 0.58
CA ARG A 59 -7.95 -4.13 -0.26
C ARG A 59 -9.24 -3.43 0.21
N LYS A 60 -9.47 -3.39 1.53
CA LYS A 60 -10.64 -2.74 2.11
C LYS A 60 -10.62 -1.22 1.89
N LEU A 61 -9.44 -0.59 1.93
CA LEU A 61 -9.29 0.82 1.58
C LEU A 61 -9.64 1.05 0.11
N LEU A 62 -9.00 0.32 -0.81
CA LEU A 62 -9.24 0.44 -2.26
C LEU A 62 -10.70 0.17 -2.65
N ALA A 63 -11.37 -0.75 -1.97
CA ALA A 63 -12.78 -1.07 -2.23
C ALA A 63 -13.75 0.05 -1.81
N LYS A 64 -13.37 0.88 -0.84
CA LYS A 64 -14.18 2.00 -0.34
C LYS A 64 -13.95 3.31 -1.10
N MET A 65 -12.92 3.36 -1.95
CA MET A 65 -12.55 4.56 -2.66
C MET A 65 -13.36 4.75 -3.93
N ASP A 66 -13.74 6.01 -4.19
CA ASP A 66 -14.33 6.39 -5.47
C ASP A 66 -13.32 6.21 -6.59
N ARG A 67 -13.82 5.65 -7.71
CA ARG A 67 -13.02 5.32 -8.89
C ARG A 67 -13.41 6.25 -10.02
N PRO A 68 -12.59 7.24 -10.39
CA PRO A 68 -12.90 8.11 -11.51
C PRO A 68 -13.02 7.25 -12.78
N ASN A 69 -14.17 7.33 -13.45
CA ASN A 69 -14.51 6.52 -14.62
C ASN A 69 -14.43 5.00 -14.38
N GLY A 70 -14.55 4.53 -13.14
CA GLY A 70 -14.40 3.12 -12.77
C GLY A 70 -12.95 2.60 -12.80
N LEU A 71 -11.98 3.47 -13.07
CA LEU A 71 -10.56 3.12 -13.14
C LEU A 71 -9.85 3.34 -11.80
N TYR A 72 -8.72 2.67 -11.62
CA TYR A 72 -7.81 2.87 -10.50
C TYR A 72 -6.63 3.76 -10.94
N PRO A 73 -6.51 5.00 -10.45
CA PRO A 73 -5.34 5.84 -10.69
C PRO A 73 -4.05 5.22 -10.15
N ASN A 74 -2.92 5.52 -10.80
CA ASN A 74 -1.63 4.91 -10.47
C ASN A 74 -1.00 5.43 -9.18
N TYR A 75 -1.37 6.63 -8.73
CA TYR A 75 -0.79 7.26 -7.55
C TYR A 75 -1.84 7.43 -6.47
N LEU A 76 -1.49 7.07 -5.24
CA LEU A 76 -2.35 7.24 -4.09
C LEU A 76 -1.57 7.87 -2.94
N ASN A 77 -2.05 9.00 -2.43
CA ASN A 77 -1.38 9.69 -1.35
C ASN A 77 -1.55 8.90 -0.03
N PRO A 78 -0.45 8.46 0.63
CA PRO A 78 -0.50 7.61 1.81
C PRO A 78 -0.97 8.31 3.09
N ARG A 79 -1.00 9.66 3.11
CA ARG A 79 -1.44 10.46 4.25
C ARG A 79 -2.92 10.82 4.14
N THR A 80 -3.37 11.20 2.95
CA THR A 80 -4.74 11.68 2.74
C THR A 80 -5.68 10.60 2.21
N GLY A 81 -5.16 9.49 1.66
CA GLY A 81 -5.97 8.44 1.05
C GLY A 81 -6.70 8.92 -0.21
N ARG A 82 -6.22 9.99 -0.87
CA ARG A 82 -6.78 10.53 -2.11
C ARG A 82 -5.92 10.16 -3.30
N TRP A 83 -6.56 9.86 -4.42
CA TRP A 83 -5.88 9.66 -5.70
C TRP A 83 -5.04 10.88 -6.07
N GLY A 84 -3.79 10.63 -6.45
CA GLY A 84 -2.91 11.63 -7.03
C GLY A 84 -3.19 11.78 -8.54
N GLN A 85 -2.85 12.96 -9.07
CA GLN A 85 -2.63 13.17 -10.51
C GLN A 85 -1.17 12.95 -10.84
#